data_AF-A0A0F2R0J2-F1
#
_entry.id   AF-A0A0F2R0J2-F1
#
_cell.length_a   1.000
_cell.length_b   1.000
_cell.length_c   1.000
_cell.angle_alpha   90.00
_cell.angle_beta   90.00
_cell.angle_gamma   90.00
#
_symmetry.space_group_name_H-M   'P 1'
#
loop_
_entity.id
_entity.type
_entity.pdbx_description
1 polymer ?
#
loop_
_entity_poly.entity_id
_entity_poly.type
_entity_poly.pdbx_seq_one_letter_code
_entity_poly.pdbx_strand_id
1 'polypeptide(L)'
;MRSPLHHEAIETGDPDRPLVEAARDGDKAALEQLIVVHQPWIYNIAFRMVMDNDDASDITQEILIKIITNLALYDPQKGAFRTWVYRIVVNYVLNMKKKKFEHRINDFDAFVAAIERLPDHSDYSHPEAALLAEEVKTGCMLGMLLCLKRPERIVFLLGGVFGVQDAVGAEIMAISRENFRQILSRARKKVRHYMHGTCGAINPDNRCRCAHKVKSFLDLGMMDAQRLRYHQPMTRPVKAMIGARLMDFQESYYAPFLANFREQPFYDSPDVTDWLRKLLETDAFKEIFNLDDQRTIQGE
;
A
#
# COMPACT_ATOMS: atom_id res chain seq x y z
N MET A 1 -2.63 -9.27 -12.06
CA MET A 1 -1.30 -8.77 -11.68
C MET A 1 -0.88 -9.46 -10.39
N ARG A 2 0.34 -10.02 -10.30
CA ARG A 2 0.87 -10.62 -9.07
C ARG A 2 1.77 -9.61 -8.35
N SER A 3 2.03 -9.80 -7.05
CA SER A 3 2.91 -8.91 -6.31
C SER A 3 4.35 -8.89 -6.86
N PRO A 4 4.90 -7.71 -7.20
CA PRO A 4 6.31 -7.57 -7.57
C PRO A 4 7.21 -7.85 -6.36
N LEU A 5 6.67 -7.77 -5.14
CA LEU A 5 7.37 -8.01 -3.88
C LEU A 5 7.50 -9.51 -3.53
N HIS A 6 6.93 -10.42 -4.33
CA HIS A 6 7.09 -11.85 -4.10
C HIS A 6 8.36 -12.40 -4.70
N HIS A 7 9.11 -13.11 -3.87
CA HIS A 7 10.22 -13.95 -4.30
C HIS A 7 9.67 -15.18 -5.03
N GLU A 8 9.29 -15.05 -6.31
CA GLU A 8 9.43 -16.21 -7.19
C GLU A 8 10.93 -16.54 -7.25
N ALA A 9 11.22 -17.83 -7.28
CA ALA A 9 12.47 -18.41 -6.82
C ALA A 9 13.71 -17.86 -7.56
N ILE A 10 14.84 -18.01 -6.90
CA ILE A 10 16.23 -17.66 -7.24
C ILE A 10 16.70 -18.22 -8.63
N GLU A 11 15.84 -18.89 -9.39
CA GLU A 11 16.19 -19.60 -10.64
C GLU A 11 16.00 -18.78 -11.91
N THR A 12 15.20 -17.71 -11.90
CA THR A 12 15.05 -16.78 -13.02
C THR A 12 15.48 -15.39 -12.56
N GLY A 13 16.43 -14.78 -13.24
CA GLY A 13 16.97 -13.45 -12.91
C GLY A 13 15.90 -12.36 -12.78
N ASP A 14 16.31 -11.15 -12.38
CA ASP A 14 15.38 -10.03 -12.19
C ASP A 14 14.58 -9.74 -13.48
N PRO A 15 13.24 -9.97 -13.50
CA PRO A 15 12.43 -9.81 -14.70
C PRO A 15 12.32 -8.36 -15.16
N ASP A 16 12.57 -7.39 -14.26
CA ASP A 16 12.55 -5.98 -14.57
C ASP A 16 13.86 -5.53 -15.26
N ARG A 17 14.93 -6.32 -15.16
CA ARG A 17 16.27 -5.91 -15.63
C ARG A 17 16.32 -5.55 -17.13
N PRO A 18 15.76 -6.36 -18.07
CA PRO A 18 15.78 -5.99 -19.48
C PRO A 18 15.04 -4.68 -19.76
N LEU A 19 13.93 -4.45 -19.05
CA LEU A 19 13.16 -3.20 -19.18
C LEU A 19 13.94 -2.01 -18.61
N VAL A 20 14.69 -2.22 -17.52
CA VAL A 20 15.52 -1.16 -16.93
C VAL A 20 16.68 -0.79 -17.84
N GLU A 21 17.33 -1.78 -18.46
CA GLU A 21 18.42 -1.55 -19.43
C GLU A 21 17.88 -0.77 -20.65
N ALA A 22 16.77 -1.23 -21.26
CA ALA A 22 16.14 -0.52 -22.38
C ALA A 22 15.67 0.90 -22.01
N ALA A 23 15.06 1.08 -20.83
CA ALA A 23 14.61 2.39 -20.37
C ALA A 23 15.77 3.38 -20.17
N ARG A 24 16.95 2.89 -19.76
CA ARG A 24 18.16 3.71 -19.63
C ARG A 24 18.73 4.14 -20.97
N ASP A 25 18.56 3.30 -21.98
CA ASP A 25 18.96 3.58 -23.36
C ASP A 25 17.90 4.42 -24.11
N GLY A 26 16.85 4.87 -23.42
CA GLY A 26 15.84 5.78 -23.97
C GLY A 26 14.54 5.13 -24.45
N ASP A 27 14.35 3.83 -24.24
CA ASP A 27 13.10 3.16 -24.57
C ASP A 27 11.97 3.63 -23.63
N LYS A 28 11.18 4.58 -24.15
CA LYS A 28 9.99 5.15 -23.49
C LYS A 28 8.96 4.08 -23.15
N ALA A 29 8.79 3.05 -23.99
CA ALA A 29 7.83 1.99 -23.77
C ALA A 29 8.28 1.06 -22.65
N ALA A 30 9.59 0.75 -22.58
CA ALA A 30 10.15 -0.03 -21.48
C ALA A 30 9.98 0.70 -20.13
N LEU A 31 10.20 2.01 -20.10
CA LEU A 31 9.96 2.82 -18.90
C LEU A 31 8.47 2.86 -18.52
N GLU A 32 7.57 3.07 -19.48
CA GLU A 32 6.12 3.02 -19.25
C GLU A 32 5.71 1.67 -18.64
N GLN A 33 6.23 0.57 -19.18
CA GLN A 33 5.95 -0.77 -18.66
C GLN A 33 6.44 -0.96 -17.22
N LEU A 34 7.65 -0.50 -16.88
CA LEU A 34 8.15 -0.55 -15.50
C LEU A 34 7.22 0.21 -14.54
N ILE A 35 6.82 1.42 -14.91
CA ILE A 35 5.99 2.29 -14.06
C ILE A 35 4.60 1.68 -13.86
N VAL A 36 3.95 1.23 -14.93
CA VAL A 36 2.62 0.60 -14.87
C VAL A 36 2.63 -0.66 -14.00
N VAL A 37 3.75 -1.41 -13.96
CA VAL A 37 3.88 -2.61 -13.12
C VAL A 37 3.95 -2.27 -11.63
N HIS A 38 4.68 -1.23 -11.25
CA HIS A 38 4.93 -0.92 -9.83
C HIS A 38 3.91 0.03 -9.22
N GLN A 39 3.29 0.90 -10.03
CA GLN A 39 2.39 1.96 -9.57
C GLN A 39 1.23 1.46 -8.69
N PRO A 40 0.44 0.41 -9.04
CA PRO A 40 -0.68 -0.02 -8.21
C PRO A 40 -0.25 -0.42 -6.80
N TRP A 41 0.95 -1.00 -6.66
CA TRP A 41 1.51 -1.42 -5.38
C TRP A 41 2.02 -0.24 -4.56
N ILE A 42 2.67 0.72 -5.20
CA ILE A 42 3.08 1.99 -4.58
C ILE A 42 1.86 2.71 -4.04
N TYR A 43 0.79 2.82 -4.83
CA TYR A 43 -0.48 3.42 -4.42
C TYR A 43 -1.10 2.69 -3.23
N ASN A 44 -1.16 1.36 -3.27
CA ASN A 44 -1.75 0.58 -2.18
C ASN A 44 -0.96 0.70 -0.87
N ILE A 45 0.36 0.91 -0.93
CA ILE A 45 1.18 1.26 0.24
C ILE A 45 0.86 2.68 0.70
N ALA A 46 0.93 3.67 -0.20
CA ALA A 46 0.70 5.08 0.10
C ALA A 46 -0.68 5.30 0.74
N PHE A 47 -1.73 4.72 0.14
CA PHE A 47 -3.10 4.77 0.65
C PHE A 47 -3.21 4.20 2.06
N ARG A 48 -2.61 3.04 2.34
CA ARG A 48 -2.65 2.46 3.69
C ARG A 48 -1.76 3.19 4.70
N MET A 49 -0.85 4.04 4.21
CA MET A 49 -0.07 4.93 5.05
C MET A 49 -0.83 6.20 5.43
N VAL A 50 -1.76 6.70 4.61
CA VAL A 50 -2.39 8.03 4.82
C VAL A 50 -3.92 8.04 4.88
N MET A 51 -4.56 6.98 4.42
CA MET A 51 -6.02 6.76 4.44
C MET A 51 -6.84 7.81 3.69
N ASP A 52 -6.25 8.41 2.66
CA ASP A 52 -6.86 9.44 1.82
C ASP A 52 -6.41 9.25 0.37
N ASN A 53 -7.36 9.31 -0.59
CA ASN A 53 -7.08 9.02 -1.99
C ASN A 53 -6.26 10.13 -2.65
N ASP A 54 -6.52 11.39 -2.30
CA ASP A 54 -5.84 12.53 -2.91
C ASP A 54 -4.39 12.56 -2.42
N ASP A 55 -4.18 12.45 -1.10
CA ASP A 55 -2.83 12.34 -0.54
C ASP A 55 -2.08 11.11 -1.08
N ALA A 56 -2.73 9.96 -1.24
CA ALA A 56 -2.10 8.76 -1.77
C ALA A 56 -1.69 8.89 -3.24
N SER A 57 -2.50 9.59 -4.03
CA SER A 57 -2.23 9.88 -5.44
C SER A 57 -1.00 10.77 -5.58
N ASP A 58 -0.95 11.87 -4.81
CA ASP A 58 0.18 12.80 -4.78
C ASP A 58 1.48 12.08 -4.35
N ILE A 59 1.41 11.30 -3.26
CA ILE A 59 2.56 10.52 -2.76
C ILE A 59 3.05 9.54 -3.83
N THR A 60 2.12 8.86 -4.51
CA THR A 60 2.46 7.90 -5.57
C THR A 60 3.20 8.62 -6.70
N GLN A 61 2.68 9.76 -7.17
CA GLN A 61 3.32 10.55 -8.20
C GLN A 61 4.73 11.01 -7.79
N GLU A 62 4.91 11.54 -6.58
CA GLU A 62 6.21 11.97 -6.07
C GLU A 62 7.22 10.82 -6.00
N ILE A 63 6.77 9.63 -5.62
CA ILE A 63 7.61 8.41 -5.62
C ILE A 63 7.97 8.01 -7.05
N LEU A 64 7.02 8.02 -7.99
CA LEU A 64 7.28 7.68 -9.39
C LEU A 64 8.29 8.65 -10.03
N ILE A 65 8.17 9.95 -9.76
CA ILE A 65 9.16 10.94 -10.19
C ILE A 65 10.55 10.58 -9.66
N LYS A 66 10.67 10.20 -8.38
CA LYS A 66 11.95 9.79 -7.79
C LYS A 66 12.51 8.53 -8.44
N ILE A 67 11.67 7.54 -8.75
CA ILE A 67 12.07 6.32 -9.46
C ILE A 67 12.63 6.68 -10.84
N ILE A 68 11.91 7.48 -11.62
CA ILE A 68 12.32 7.86 -12.99
C ILE A 68 13.63 8.65 -12.96
N THR A 69 13.68 9.71 -12.15
CA THR A 69 14.83 10.62 -12.07
C THR A 69 16.10 9.98 -11.50
N ASN A 70 15.95 8.91 -10.70
CA ASN A 70 17.10 8.17 -10.14
C ASN A 70 17.33 6.84 -10.85
N LEU A 71 16.65 6.55 -11.97
CA LEU A 71 16.73 5.25 -12.65
C LEU A 71 18.17 4.93 -13.08
N ALA A 72 18.94 5.93 -13.50
CA ALA A 72 20.37 5.78 -13.84
C ALA A 72 21.24 5.33 -12.65
N LEU A 73 20.83 5.60 -11.41
CA LEU A 73 21.57 5.25 -10.19
C LEU A 73 21.31 3.82 -9.69
N TYR A 74 20.33 3.12 -10.25
CA TYR A 74 20.09 1.72 -9.91
C TYR A 74 21.33 0.85 -10.24
N ASP A 75 21.64 -0.10 -9.38
CA ASP A 75 22.81 -0.97 -9.54
C ASP A 75 22.36 -2.42 -9.41
N PRO A 76 22.27 -3.17 -10.52
CA PRO A 76 21.87 -4.58 -10.51
C PRO A 76 22.76 -5.48 -9.63
N GLN A 77 23.99 -5.07 -9.32
CA GLN A 77 24.89 -5.81 -8.44
C GLN A 77 24.50 -5.68 -6.96
N LYS A 78 23.75 -4.63 -6.58
CA LYS A 78 23.33 -4.37 -5.20
C LYS A 78 21.99 -5.02 -4.84
N GLY A 79 21.21 -5.44 -5.83
CA GLY A 79 19.92 -6.09 -5.61
C GLY A 79 18.96 -5.93 -6.79
N ALA A 80 17.79 -6.56 -6.66
CA ALA A 80 16.74 -6.47 -7.67
C ALA A 80 16.13 -5.05 -7.75
N PHE A 81 15.69 -4.66 -8.94
CA PHE A 81 15.06 -3.37 -9.23
C PHE A 81 13.87 -3.10 -8.32
N ARG A 82 13.02 -4.11 -8.12
CA ARG A 82 11.92 -4.03 -7.14
C ARG A 82 12.39 -3.59 -5.77
N THR A 83 13.47 -4.15 -5.23
CA THR A 83 13.92 -3.82 -3.87
C THR A 83 14.39 -2.37 -3.84
N TRP A 84 15.08 -1.92 -4.88
CA TRP A 84 15.47 -0.52 -5.04
C TRP A 84 14.26 0.43 -5.09
N VAL A 85 13.22 0.10 -5.87
CA VAL A 85 11.96 0.86 -5.92
C VAL A 85 11.30 0.95 -4.54
N TYR A 86 11.12 -0.18 -3.85
CA TYR A 86 10.41 -0.16 -2.56
C TYR A 86 11.26 0.42 -1.42
N ARG A 87 12.60 0.50 -1.56
CA ARG A 87 13.44 1.33 -0.68
C ARG A 87 13.12 2.81 -0.85
N ILE A 88 12.89 3.28 -2.07
CA ILE A 88 12.44 4.67 -2.33
C ILE A 88 11.07 4.89 -1.69
N VAL A 89 10.12 3.96 -1.87
CA VAL A 89 8.78 4.02 -1.26
C VAL A 89 8.88 4.13 0.27
N VAL A 90 9.61 3.21 0.92
CA VAL A 90 9.77 3.20 2.38
C VAL A 90 10.44 4.47 2.87
N ASN A 91 11.54 4.89 2.25
CA ASN A 91 12.22 6.11 2.63
C ASN A 91 11.31 7.33 2.49
N TYR A 92 10.50 7.39 1.44
CA TYR A 92 9.56 8.48 1.24
C TYR A 92 8.49 8.52 2.34
N VAL A 93 7.76 7.41 2.55
CA VAL A 93 6.63 7.40 3.51
C VAL A 93 7.08 7.55 4.96
N LEU A 94 8.33 7.17 5.29
CA LEU A 94 8.90 7.41 6.61
C LEU A 94 9.20 8.89 6.86
N ASN A 95 9.64 9.63 5.83
CA ASN A 95 10.15 11.00 5.97
C ASN A 95 9.17 12.10 5.53
N MET A 96 8.07 11.77 4.85
CA MET A 96 7.08 12.77 4.42
C MET A 96 6.44 13.49 5.62
N LYS A 97 5.82 14.66 5.42
CA LYS A 97 5.05 15.31 6.50
C LYS A 97 3.84 14.45 6.88
N LYS A 98 3.39 14.54 8.13
CA LYS A 98 2.15 13.88 8.57
C LYS A 98 0.96 14.44 7.80
N LYS A 99 0.11 13.55 7.29
CA LYS A 99 -1.11 13.88 6.55
C LYS A 99 -2.31 14.05 7.47
N LYS A 100 -3.43 14.52 6.92
CA LYS A 100 -4.63 14.93 7.67
C LYS A 100 -5.13 13.87 8.65
N PHE A 101 -5.28 12.62 8.22
CA PHE A 101 -5.77 11.55 9.08
C PHE A 101 -4.75 11.11 10.12
N GLU A 102 -3.44 11.17 9.84
CA GLU A 102 -2.40 10.85 10.83
C GLU A 102 -2.36 11.85 12.01
N HIS A 103 -2.84 13.08 11.81
CA HIS A 103 -3.00 14.03 12.92
C HIS A 103 -4.24 13.74 13.77
N ARG A 104 -5.29 13.17 13.16
CA ARG A 104 -6.57 12.86 13.82
C ARG A 104 -6.59 11.49 14.48
N ILE A 105 -5.90 10.52 13.89
CA ILE A 105 -5.87 9.10 14.27
C ILE A 105 -4.41 8.70 14.42
N ASN A 106 -3.91 8.70 15.66
CA ASN A 106 -2.52 8.37 15.96
C ASN A 106 -2.30 7.70 17.32
N ASP A 107 -3.37 7.43 18.05
CA ASP A 107 -3.32 6.78 19.35
C ASP A 107 -4.42 5.71 19.41
N PHE A 108 -4.08 4.54 19.92
CA PHE A 108 -5.00 3.41 19.94
C PHE A 108 -6.12 3.61 20.95
N ASP A 109 -5.80 4.05 22.17
CA ASP A 109 -6.77 4.22 23.25
C ASP A 109 -7.78 5.32 22.91
N ALA A 110 -7.32 6.46 22.40
CA ALA A 110 -8.18 7.55 21.96
C ALA A 110 -9.09 7.13 20.79
N PHE A 111 -8.57 6.37 19.83
CA PHE A 111 -9.35 5.92 18.68
C PHE A 111 -10.41 4.89 19.08
N VAL A 112 -10.05 3.90 19.91
CA VAL A 112 -10.99 2.92 20.47
C VAL A 112 -12.08 3.61 21.29
N ALA A 113 -11.70 4.52 22.20
CA ALA A 113 -12.67 5.27 23.00
C ALA A 113 -13.62 6.11 22.14
N ALA A 114 -13.14 6.68 21.04
CA ALA A 114 -14.00 7.39 20.09
C ALA A 114 -15.03 6.46 19.44
N ILE A 115 -14.61 5.26 19.00
CA ILE A 115 -15.52 4.26 18.40
C ILE A 115 -16.57 3.77 19.41
N GLU A 116 -16.16 3.54 20.66
CA GLU A 116 -17.05 3.07 21.73
C GLU A 116 -18.09 4.11 22.14
N ARG A 117 -17.77 5.40 22.00
CA ARG A 117 -18.70 6.51 22.27
C ARG A 117 -19.72 6.73 21.15
N LEU A 118 -19.48 6.21 19.94
CA LEU A 118 -20.45 6.32 18.86
C LEU A 118 -21.71 5.52 19.22
N PRO A 119 -22.90 6.14 19.19
CA PRO A 119 -24.15 5.43 19.44
C PRO A 119 -24.32 4.23 18.52
N ASP A 120 -24.84 3.14 19.06
CA ASP A 120 -25.24 2.00 18.24
C ASP A 120 -26.70 2.17 17.81
N HIS A 121 -26.95 2.03 16.52
CA HIS A 121 -28.27 2.08 15.90
C HIS A 121 -28.59 0.72 15.27
N SER A 122 -28.96 -0.26 16.10
CA SER A 122 -29.34 -1.62 15.64
C SER A 122 -30.55 -1.61 14.69
N ASP A 123 -31.45 -0.65 14.89
CA ASP A 123 -32.73 -0.59 14.17
C ASP A 123 -32.61 0.27 12.90
N TYR A 124 -31.43 0.82 12.62
CA TYR A 124 -31.19 1.59 11.41
C TYR A 124 -31.23 0.67 10.18
N SER A 125 -32.09 1.02 9.22
CA SER A 125 -32.21 0.31 7.95
C SER A 125 -31.81 1.24 6.80
N HIS A 126 -31.06 0.67 5.86
CA HIS A 126 -30.67 1.32 4.62
C HIS A 126 -30.64 0.25 3.52
N PRO A 127 -31.08 0.53 2.28
CA PRO A 127 -31.05 -0.45 1.19
C PRO A 127 -29.66 -1.08 0.98
N GLU A 128 -28.60 -0.30 1.22
CA GLU A 128 -27.20 -0.69 1.06
C GLU A 128 -26.48 -0.93 2.40
N ALA A 129 -27.20 -1.22 3.48
CA ALA A 129 -26.63 -1.33 4.83
C ALA A 129 -25.43 -2.28 4.93
N ALA A 130 -25.43 -3.39 4.17
CA ALA A 130 -24.31 -4.33 4.14
C ALA A 130 -23.03 -3.72 3.54
N LEU A 131 -23.16 -2.98 2.43
CA LEU A 131 -22.02 -2.29 1.79
C LEU A 131 -21.46 -1.19 2.71
N LEU A 132 -22.34 -0.42 3.34
CA LEU A 132 -21.95 0.63 4.28
C LEU A 132 -21.29 0.04 5.54
N ALA A 133 -21.74 -1.13 6.00
CA ALA A 133 -21.09 -1.82 7.12
C ALA A 133 -19.65 -2.25 6.77
N GLU A 134 -19.40 -2.73 5.56
CA GLU A 134 -18.05 -3.07 5.08
C GLU A 134 -17.18 -1.82 4.85
N GLU A 135 -17.76 -0.69 4.43
CA GLU A 135 -17.09 0.62 4.38
C GLU A 135 -16.62 1.05 5.78
N VAL A 136 -17.51 1.02 6.78
CA VAL A 136 -17.18 1.33 8.18
C VAL A 136 -16.09 0.39 8.69
N LYS A 137 -16.23 -0.92 8.45
CA LYS A 137 -15.25 -1.93 8.85
C LYS A 137 -13.87 -1.65 8.25
N THR A 138 -13.81 -1.42 6.93
CA THR A 138 -12.55 -1.16 6.22
C THR A 138 -11.91 0.14 6.72
N GLY A 139 -12.69 1.21 6.86
CA GLY A 139 -12.23 2.49 7.41
C GLY A 139 -11.70 2.37 8.84
N CYS A 140 -12.42 1.68 9.74
CA CYS A 140 -11.96 1.43 11.11
C CYS A 140 -10.64 0.64 11.12
N MET A 141 -10.52 -0.39 10.28
CA MET A 141 -9.30 -1.19 10.20
C MET A 141 -8.10 -0.40 9.68
N LEU A 142 -8.30 0.47 8.68
CA LEU A 142 -7.25 1.38 8.21
C LEU A 142 -6.88 2.41 9.29
N GLY A 143 -7.87 2.93 10.02
CA GLY A 143 -7.65 3.79 11.18
C GLY A 143 -6.79 3.13 12.26
N MET A 144 -7.01 1.85 12.56
CA MET A 144 -6.17 1.08 13.49
C MET A 144 -4.70 1.02 13.04
N LEU A 145 -4.44 0.99 11.73
CA LEU A 145 -3.07 1.03 11.21
C LEU A 145 -2.45 2.42 11.38
N LEU A 146 -3.24 3.50 11.33
CA LEU A 146 -2.75 4.86 11.57
C LEU A 146 -2.27 5.07 13.01
N CYS A 147 -2.82 4.34 13.99
CA CYS A 147 -2.34 4.37 15.37
C CYS A 147 -0.93 3.76 15.56
N LEU A 148 -0.44 2.96 14.60
CA LEU A 148 0.96 2.51 14.61
C LEU A 148 1.89 3.67 14.24
N LYS A 149 3.09 3.67 14.84
CA LYS A 149 4.20 4.51 14.35
C LYS A 149 4.54 4.09 12.92
N ARG A 150 4.92 5.05 12.07
CA ARG A 150 5.19 4.78 10.64
C ARG A 150 6.11 3.58 10.36
N PRO A 151 7.25 3.38 11.07
CA PRO A 151 8.08 2.19 10.88
C PRO A 151 7.34 0.88 11.19
N GLU A 152 6.50 0.87 12.22
CA GLU A 152 5.68 -0.30 12.58
C GLU A 152 4.57 -0.54 11.54
N ARG A 153 3.93 0.55 11.07
CA ARG A 153 2.87 0.52 10.06
C ARG A 153 3.39 -0.08 8.75
N ILE A 154 4.50 0.43 8.22
CA ILE A 154 5.04 -0.04 6.94
C ILE A 154 5.54 -1.49 7.03
N VAL A 155 6.16 -1.89 8.13
CA VAL A 155 6.55 -3.30 8.36
C VAL A 155 5.31 -4.20 8.44
N PHE A 156 4.25 -3.76 9.11
CA PHE A 156 2.97 -4.48 9.15
C PHE A 156 2.36 -4.63 7.75
N LEU A 157 2.40 -3.58 6.93
CA LEU A 157 1.90 -3.63 5.55
C LEU A 157 2.71 -4.62 4.71
N LEU A 158 4.04 -4.50 4.69
CA LEU A 158 4.91 -5.39 3.93
C LEU A 158 4.76 -6.85 4.37
N GLY A 159 5.01 -7.17 5.64
CA GLY A 159 5.07 -8.56 6.11
C GLY A 159 3.73 -9.14 6.57
N GLY A 160 2.78 -8.33 7.02
CA GLY A 160 1.46 -8.78 7.46
C GLY A 160 0.45 -8.84 6.32
N VAL A 161 0.27 -7.72 5.63
CA VAL A 161 -0.76 -7.54 4.60
C VAL A 161 -0.31 -8.11 3.26
N PHE A 162 0.84 -7.66 2.75
CA PHE A 162 1.34 -8.05 1.41
C PHE A 162 2.19 -9.32 1.41
N GLY A 163 2.46 -9.91 2.58
CA GLY A 163 3.15 -11.20 2.68
C GLY A 163 4.59 -11.20 2.17
N VAL A 164 5.28 -10.06 2.26
CA VAL A 164 6.71 -9.95 1.95
C VAL A 164 7.51 -10.76 2.95
N GLN A 165 8.45 -11.57 2.45
CA GLN A 165 9.33 -12.39 3.29
C GLN A 165 10.31 -11.51 4.08
N ASP A 166 10.77 -12.01 5.22
CA ASP A 166 11.63 -11.24 6.13
C ASP A 166 12.95 -10.78 5.49
N ALA A 167 13.55 -11.58 4.61
CA ALA A 167 14.76 -11.24 3.88
C ALA A 167 14.55 -9.99 3.00
N VAL A 168 13.53 -10.02 2.14
CA VAL A 168 13.19 -8.90 1.24
C VAL A 168 12.69 -7.69 2.03
N GLY A 169 11.84 -7.90 3.02
CA GLY A 169 11.32 -6.83 3.86
C GLY A 169 12.42 -6.10 4.63
N ALA A 170 13.41 -6.83 5.15
CA ALA A 170 14.56 -6.24 5.84
C ALA A 170 15.48 -5.44 4.90
N GLU A 171 15.70 -5.95 3.69
CA GLU A 171 16.46 -5.25 2.64
C GLU A 171 15.77 -3.93 2.24
N ILE A 172 14.45 -3.98 2.02
CA ILE A 172 13.62 -2.81 1.71
C ILE A 172 13.67 -1.77 2.85
N MET A 173 13.60 -2.24 4.09
CA MET A 173 13.63 -1.38 5.28
C MET A 173 15.03 -0.93 5.70
N ALA A 174 16.09 -1.42 5.04
CA ALA A 174 17.48 -1.20 5.41
C ALA A 174 17.80 -1.52 6.89
N ILE A 175 17.28 -2.63 7.40
CA ILE A 175 17.50 -3.13 8.77
C ILE A 175 17.88 -4.61 8.75
N SER A 176 18.30 -5.17 9.90
CA SER A 176 18.53 -6.61 10.00
C SER A 176 17.23 -7.41 9.86
N ARG A 177 17.32 -8.64 9.34
CA ARG A 177 16.18 -9.60 9.28
C ARG A 177 15.53 -9.80 10.64
N GLU A 178 16.36 -9.90 11.68
CA GLU A 178 15.88 -10.04 13.05
C GLU A 178 15.10 -8.80 13.51
N ASN A 179 15.60 -7.59 13.26
CA ASN A 179 14.87 -6.38 13.62
C ASN A 179 13.54 -6.27 12.87
N PHE A 180 13.50 -6.62 11.58
CA PHE A 180 12.26 -6.66 10.80
C PHE A 180 11.23 -7.61 11.43
N ARG A 181 11.62 -8.84 11.76
CA ARG A 181 10.74 -9.82 12.43
C ARG A 181 10.24 -9.31 13.78
N GLN A 182 11.09 -8.69 14.57
CA GLN A 182 10.71 -8.14 15.86
C GLN A 182 9.72 -6.98 15.74
N ILE A 183 9.95 -6.03 14.83
CA ILE A 183 9.02 -4.93 14.56
C ILE A 183 7.68 -5.50 14.09
N LEU A 184 7.69 -6.46 13.16
CA LEU A 184 6.48 -7.09 12.64
C LEU A 184 5.69 -7.81 13.73
N SER A 185 6.37 -8.58 14.58
CA SER A 185 5.76 -9.26 15.72
C SER A 185 5.11 -8.27 16.69
N ARG A 186 5.84 -7.21 17.07
CA ARG A 186 5.32 -6.14 17.95
C ARG A 186 4.11 -5.43 17.34
N ALA A 187 4.17 -5.06 16.07
CA ALA A 187 3.07 -4.40 15.36
C ALA A 187 1.82 -5.30 15.32
N ARG A 188 1.97 -6.58 14.94
CA ARG A 188 0.87 -7.56 14.94
C ARG A 188 0.25 -7.72 16.33
N LYS A 189 1.07 -7.84 17.37
CA LYS A 189 0.60 -7.97 18.75
C LYS A 189 -0.22 -6.74 19.19
N LYS A 190 0.25 -5.52 18.89
CA LYS A 190 -0.46 -4.28 19.22
C LYS A 190 -1.82 -4.21 18.53
N VAL A 191 -1.85 -4.29 17.20
CA VAL A 191 -3.11 -4.17 16.44
C VAL A 191 -4.10 -5.27 16.84
N ARG A 192 -3.63 -6.52 16.98
CA ARG A 192 -4.48 -7.63 17.43
C ARG A 192 -5.02 -7.38 18.84
N HIS A 193 -4.21 -6.89 19.77
CA HIS A 193 -4.64 -6.65 21.15
C HIS A 193 -5.84 -5.69 21.20
N TYR A 194 -5.71 -4.50 20.60
CA TYR A 194 -6.80 -3.53 20.59
C TYR A 194 -8.02 -4.01 19.81
N MET A 195 -7.82 -4.60 18.62
CA MET A 195 -8.96 -5.10 17.84
C MET A 195 -9.67 -6.27 18.53
N HIS A 196 -8.95 -7.18 19.19
CA HIS A 196 -9.56 -8.28 19.94
C HIS A 196 -10.31 -7.80 21.19
N GLY A 197 -9.88 -6.68 21.80
CA GLY A 197 -10.55 -6.10 22.97
C GLY A 197 -11.88 -5.39 22.66
N THR A 198 -12.05 -4.86 21.45
CA THR A 198 -13.22 -4.01 21.12
C THR A 198 -14.01 -4.46 19.89
N CYS A 199 -13.37 -5.01 18.86
CA CYS A 199 -14.01 -5.24 17.55
C CYS A 199 -14.78 -6.57 17.50
N GLY A 200 -16.07 -6.52 17.16
CA GLY A 200 -16.91 -7.70 16.97
C GLY A 200 -16.57 -8.57 15.76
N ALA A 201 -15.95 -7.97 14.73
CA ALA A 201 -15.50 -8.71 13.55
C ALA A 201 -14.26 -9.57 13.83
N ILE A 202 -13.52 -9.26 14.91
CA ILE A 202 -12.33 -10.02 15.32
C ILE A 202 -12.65 -10.97 16.48
N ASN A 203 -13.46 -10.52 17.44
CA ASN A 203 -13.94 -11.33 18.55
C ASN A 203 -15.47 -11.16 18.67
N PRO A 204 -16.27 -12.19 18.36
CA PRO A 204 -17.73 -12.13 18.38
C PRO A 204 -18.34 -11.72 19.73
N ASP A 205 -17.63 -11.97 20.84
CA ASP A 205 -18.09 -11.63 22.21
C ASP A 205 -18.10 -10.12 22.47
N ASN A 206 -17.36 -9.34 21.68
CA ASN A 206 -17.36 -7.89 21.81
C ASN A 206 -18.68 -7.28 21.33
N ARG A 207 -19.04 -6.11 21.85
CA ARG A 207 -20.31 -5.44 21.50
C ARG A 207 -20.29 -4.73 20.13
N CYS A 208 -19.13 -4.24 19.69
CA CYS A 208 -19.03 -3.42 18.48
C CYS A 208 -19.53 -4.18 17.24
N ARG A 209 -20.42 -3.56 16.46
CA ARG A 209 -20.92 -4.08 15.18
C ARG A 209 -20.89 -2.94 14.15
N CYS A 210 -20.19 -3.15 13.03
CA CYS A 210 -20.06 -2.12 11.98
C CYS A 210 -21.43 -1.69 11.46
N ALA A 211 -22.35 -2.63 11.26
CA ALA A 211 -23.73 -2.37 10.83
C ALA A 211 -24.47 -1.40 11.78
N HIS A 212 -24.25 -1.48 13.09
CA HIS A 212 -24.91 -0.61 14.06
C HIS A 212 -24.32 0.80 14.09
N LYS A 213 -23.11 1.00 13.55
CA LYS A 213 -22.42 2.30 13.54
C LYS A 213 -22.61 3.07 12.24
N VAL A 214 -23.19 2.47 11.20
CA VAL A 214 -23.40 3.09 9.88
C VAL A 214 -24.06 4.47 10.01
N LYS A 215 -25.17 4.57 10.74
CA LYS A 215 -25.90 5.83 10.90
C LYS A 215 -25.03 6.92 11.53
N SER A 216 -24.28 6.61 12.60
CA SER A 216 -23.43 7.60 13.25
C SER A 216 -22.31 8.09 12.34
N PHE A 217 -21.73 7.21 11.52
CA PHE A 217 -20.72 7.61 10.54
C PHE A 217 -21.30 8.55 9.45
N LEU A 218 -22.54 8.31 9.02
CA LEU A 218 -23.25 9.19 8.08
C LEU A 218 -23.59 10.55 8.73
N ASP A 219 -24.19 10.54 9.92
CA ASP A 219 -24.61 11.76 10.64
C ASP A 219 -23.41 12.69 10.92
N LEU A 220 -22.24 12.12 11.20
CA LEU A 220 -21.00 12.86 11.46
C LEU A 220 -20.24 13.25 10.19
N GLY A 221 -20.75 12.93 9.00
CA GLY A 221 -20.08 13.18 7.72
C GLY A 221 -18.73 12.45 7.58
N MET A 222 -18.53 11.37 8.33
CA MET A 222 -17.32 10.54 8.26
C MET A 222 -17.37 9.55 7.09
N MET A 223 -18.56 9.33 6.54
CA MET A 223 -18.84 8.45 5.40
C MET A 223 -19.91 9.09 4.51
N ASP A 224 -19.86 8.78 3.22
CA ASP A 224 -20.86 9.16 2.23
C ASP A 224 -21.45 7.88 1.62
N ALA A 225 -22.77 7.70 1.72
CA ALA A 225 -23.45 6.52 1.20
C ALA A 225 -23.39 6.42 -0.33
N GLN A 226 -23.30 7.56 -1.03
CA GLN A 226 -23.23 7.59 -2.49
C GLN A 226 -21.80 7.43 -3.01
N ARG A 227 -20.81 7.63 -2.14
CA ARG A 227 -19.39 7.60 -2.50
C ARG A 227 -18.54 6.92 -1.42
N LEU A 228 -18.50 5.59 -1.49
CA LEU A 228 -17.62 4.78 -0.65
C LEU A 228 -16.16 5.17 -0.87
N ARG A 229 -15.41 5.34 0.23
CA ARG A 229 -14.00 5.75 0.20
C ARG A 229 -13.05 4.56 0.33
N TYR A 230 -13.44 3.54 1.10
CA TYR A 230 -12.53 2.48 1.55
C TYR A 230 -12.91 1.10 1.00
N HIS A 231 -14.19 0.78 0.94
CA HIS A 231 -14.71 -0.46 0.41
C HIS A 231 -15.04 -0.28 -1.07
N GLN A 232 -14.53 -1.19 -1.90
CA GLN A 232 -14.71 -1.20 -3.34
C GLN A 232 -15.07 -2.62 -3.76
N PRO A 233 -16.36 -2.97 -3.90
CA PRO A 233 -16.79 -4.36 -4.08
C PRO A 233 -16.36 -4.96 -5.43
N MET A 234 -16.03 -4.12 -6.42
CA MET A 234 -15.61 -4.55 -7.75
C MET A 234 -14.10 -4.80 -7.87
N THR A 235 -13.30 -4.38 -6.89
CA THR A 235 -11.84 -4.57 -6.94
C THR A 235 -11.44 -5.89 -6.30
N ARG A 236 -10.30 -6.43 -6.76
CA ARG A 236 -9.78 -7.68 -6.23
C ARG A 236 -9.28 -7.46 -4.79
N PRO A 237 -9.46 -8.42 -3.88
CA PRO A 237 -8.90 -8.30 -2.54
C PRO A 237 -7.38 -8.49 -2.57
N VAL A 238 -6.68 -7.96 -1.57
CA VAL A 238 -5.21 -8.13 -1.43
C VAL A 238 -4.79 -9.59 -1.49
N LYS A 239 -5.57 -10.53 -0.91
CA LYS A 239 -5.27 -11.97 -0.94
C LYS A 239 -5.17 -12.55 -2.35
N ALA A 240 -5.88 -11.97 -3.33
CA ALA A 240 -5.85 -12.43 -4.72
C ALA A 240 -4.64 -11.89 -5.48
N MET A 241 -3.95 -10.90 -4.91
CA MET A 241 -2.76 -10.26 -5.48
C MET A 241 -1.46 -10.89 -4.96
N ILE A 242 -1.53 -11.60 -3.84
CA ILE A 242 -0.41 -12.35 -3.25
C ILE A 242 -0.36 -13.79 -3.79
N GLY A 243 0.84 -14.34 -3.95
CA GLY A 243 1.06 -15.66 -4.56
C GLY A 243 0.62 -16.84 -3.67
N ALA A 244 0.18 -17.94 -4.29
CA ALA A 244 -0.44 -19.09 -3.61
C ALA A 244 0.48 -19.83 -2.61
N ARG A 245 1.80 -19.84 -2.83
CA ARG A 245 2.77 -20.56 -1.98
C ARG A 245 2.98 -19.98 -0.58
N LEU A 246 2.37 -18.83 -0.26
CA LEU A 246 2.45 -18.24 1.08
C LEU A 246 1.41 -18.83 2.06
N MET A 247 0.51 -19.70 1.57
CA MET A 247 -0.53 -20.31 2.40
C MET A 247 -0.02 -21.51 3.22
N ASP A 248 1.12 -22.11 2.86
CA ASP A 248 1.50 -23.43 3.42
C ASP A 248 2.36 -23.39 4.71
N PHE A 249 2.84 -22.22 5.15
CA PHE A 249 3.67 -22.14 6.38
C PHE A 249 3.18 -21.08 7.39
N GLN A 250 2.03 -20.46 7.13
CA GLN A 250 1.47 -19.41 7.99
C GLN A 250 -0.01 -19.67 8.34
N GLU A 251 -0.35 -20.88 8.79
CA GLU A 251 -1.33 -21.02 9.89
C GLU A 251 -0.68 -20.53 11.20
N SER A 252 -0.20 -19.29 11.17
CA SER A 252 0.38 -18.63 12.33
C SER A 252 -0.76 -18.20 13.26
N TYR A 253 -0.47 -18.03 14.54
CA TYR A 253 -1.37 -17.41 15.54
C TYR A 253 -2.10 -16.13 15.05
N TYR A 254 -1.53 -15.41 14.07
CA TYR A 254 -2.12 -14.20 13.49
C TYR A 254 -2.89 -14.42 12.17
N ALA A 255 -2.95 -15.62 11.60
CA ALA A 255 -3.49 -15.83 10.26
C ALA A 255 -4.99 -15.47 10.14
N PRO A 256 -5.89 -15.92 11.04
CA PRO A 256 -7.30 -15.51 10.99
C PRO A 256 -7.47 -13.99 11.16
N PHE A 257 -6.61 -13.38 11.99
CA PHE A 257 -6.59 -11.94 12.19
C PHE A 257 -6.16 -11.18 10.93
N LEU A 258 -5.06 -11.61 10.28
CA LEU A 258 -4.54 -10.99 9.06
C LEU A 258 -5.46 -11.20 7.85
N ALA A 259 -6.28 -12.26 7.83
CA ALA A 259 -7.27 -12.49 6.79
C ALA A 259 -8.16 -11.25 6.60
N ASN A 260 -8.62 -10.63 7.69
CA ASN A 260 -9.45 -9.43 7.61
C ASN A 260 -8.78 -8.28 6.83
N PHE A 261 -7.46 -8.12 6.92
CA PHE A 261 -6.73 -7.10 6.15
C PHE A 261 -6.51 -7.52 4.71
N ARG A 262 -6.36 -8.83 4.46
CA ARG A 262 -6.13 -9.39 3.13
C ARG A 262 -7.41 -9.50 2.29
N GLU A 263 -8.57 -9.51 2.93
CA GLU A 263 -9.88 -9.40 2.28
C GLU A 263 -10.21 -7.97 1.82
N GLN A 264 -9.47 -6.96 2.28
CA GLN A 264 -9.70 -5.58 1.87
C GLN A 264 -9.36 -5.38 0.39
N PRO A 265 -9.99 -4.39 -0.27
CA PRO A 265 -9.68 -3.98 -1.63
C PRO A 265 -8.18 -3.78 -1.89
N PHE A 266 -7.70 -4.31 -3.00
CA PHE A 266 -6.49 -3.80 -3.65
C PHE A 266 -6.92 -2.67 -4.56
N TYR A 267 -6.66 -1.43 -4.13
CA TYR A 267 -7.20 -0.22 -4.74
C TYR A 267 -6.61 0.01 -6.13
N ASP A 268 -7.45 0.44 -7.06
CA ASP A 268 -6.98 0.92 -8.35
C ASP A 268 -6.21 2.23 -8.16
N SER A 269 -5.04 2.32 -8.78
CA SER A 269 -4.24 3.54 -8.77
C SER A 269 -4.65 4.48 -9.92
N PRO A 270 -4.56 5.81 -9.75
CA PRO A 270 -4.92 6.76 -10.80
C PRO A 270 -4.10 6.54 -12.07
N ASP A 271 -4.67 6.57 -13.27
CA ASP A 271 -3.87 6.38 -14.48
C ASP A 271 -2.78 7.46 -14.60
N VAL A 272 -1.51 7.03 -14.57
CA VAL A 272 -0.34 7.91 -14.68
C VAL A 272 0.23 7.94 -16.09
N THR A 273 -0.33 7.16 -17.03
CA THR A 273 0.27 6.92 -18.34
C THR A 273 0.33 8.19 -19.17
N ASP A 274 -0.75 8.98 -19.19
CA ASP A 274 -0.79 10.26 -19.90
C ASP A 274 0.20 11.28 -19.31
N TRP A 275 0.28 11.34 -17.99
CA TRP A 275 1.26 12.18 -17.30
C TRP A 275 2.69 11.74 -17.62
N LEU A 276 2.94 10.43 -17.60
CA LEU A 276 4.24 9.85 -17.89
C LEU A 276 4.65 10.16 -19.32
N ARG A 277 3.81 9.89 -20.33
CA ARG A 277 4.10 10.20 -21.74
C ARG A 277 4.45 11.67 -21.93
N LYS A 278 3.72 12.59 -21.28
CA LYS A 278 4.06 14.03 -21.30
C LYS A 278 5.43 14.31 -20.67
N LEU A 279 5.74 13.68 -19.54
CA LEU A 279 7.05 13.81 -18.88
C LEU A 279 8.19 13.30 -19.78
N LEU A 280 7.98 12.20 -20.50
CA LEU A 280 8.97 11.62 -21.43
C LEU A 280 9.25 12.49 -22.67
N GLU A 281 8.42 13.51 -22.94
CA GLU A 281 8.67 14.49 -24.01
C GLU A 281 9.44 15.73 -23.52
N THR A 282 9.64 15.88 -22.21
CA THR A 282 10.33 17.05 -21.64
C THR A 282 11.84 16.98 -21.89
N ASP A 283 12.47 18.14 -22.11
CA ASP A 283 13.92 18.22 -22.30
C ASP A 283 14.69 17.79 -21.06
N ALA A 284 14.15 18.05 -19.86
CA ALA A 284 14.69 17.55 -18.61
C ALA A 284 14.78 16.01 -18.57
N PHE A 285 13.81 15.30 -19.16
CA PHE A 285 13.89 13.84 -19.27
C PHE A 285 14.99 13.42 -20.25
N LYS A 286 15.09 14.08 -21.41
CA LYS A 286 16.12 13.78 -22.42
C LYS A 286 17.53 14.00 -21.87
N GLU A 287 17.74 15.06 -21.09
CA GLU A 287 19.02 15.35 -20.44
C GLU A 287 19.40 14.27 -19.41
N ILE A 288 18.45 13.82 -18.57
CA ILE A 288 18.71 12.78 -17.56
C ILE A 288 19.18 11.46 -18.19
N PHE A 289 18.64 11.13 -19.37
CA PHE A 289 18.92 9.88 -20.08
C PHE A 289 19.87 10.06 -21.29
N ASN A 290 20.49 11.24 -21.45
CA ASN A 290 21.36 11.58 -22.58
C ASN A 290 20.76 11.23 -23.96
N LEU A 291 19.48 11.53 -24.18
CA LEU A 291 18.75 11.14 -25.40
C LEU A 291 18.93 12.08 -26.59
N ASP A 292 19.78 13.11 -26.45
CA ASP A 292 20.13 14.03 -27.53
C ASP A 292 21.43 13.59 -28.22
N ASP A 293 21.37 12.57 -29.08
CA ASP A 293 22.25 12.46 -30.25
C ASP A 293 21.82 11.37 -31.26
N GLN A 294 20.73 11.61 -32.00
CA GLN A 294 20.43 10.88 -33.25
C GLN A 294 19.76 11.78 -34.31
N ARG A 295 20.40 12.91 -34.65
CA ARG A 295 20.08 13.66 -35.89
C ARG A 295 21.34 14.17 -36.59
N THR A 296 22.30 13.29 -36.89
CA THR A 296 23.36 13.66 -37.85
C THR A 296 23.99 12.48 -38.59
N ILE A 297 23.22 11.56 -39.21
CA ILE A 297 23.77 10.73 -40.30
C ILE A 297 22.70 10.44 -41.38
N GLN A 298 22.42 11.45 -42.20
CA GLN A 298 22.06 11.35 -43.62
C GLN A 298 22.47 12.71 -44.20
N GLY A 299 23.39 12.89 -45.14
CA GLY A 299 24.21 12.04 -45.99
C GLY A 299 24.84 13.04 -46.97
N GLU A 300 26.14 12.89 -47.26
CA GLU A 300 26.81 13.58 -48.37
C GLU A 300 26.17 13.24 -49.73
#